data_AF-A0A2V9XXV8-F1
#
_entry.id   AF-A0A2V9XXV8-F1
#
_cell.length_a   1.000
_cell.length_b   1.000
_cell.length_c   1.000
_cell.angle_alpha   90.00
_cell.angle_beta   90.00
_cell.angle_gamma   90.00
#
_symmetry.space_group_name_H-M   'P 1'
#
loop_
_entity.id
_entity.type
_entity.pdbx_description
1 polymer ?
#
loop_
_entity_poly.entity_id
_entity_poly.type
_entity_poly.pdbx_seq_one_letter_code
_entity_poly.pdbx_strand_id
1 'polypeptide(L)'
;MTPDQEAFIRRAIETGRFQRAEDAVEEALSLWEERERTRAEILAAVDVAEDSLARGEGRSITTQQSTRELASEVKQRGRARLAAERKARR
;
A
#
# COMPACT_ATOMS: atom_id res chain seq x y z
N MET A 1 -4.51 -5.18 28.80
CA MET A 1 -3.98 -6.14 27.80
C MET A 1 -4.68 -7.46 28.00
N THR A 2 -4.65 -8.37 27.03
CA THR A 2 -5.09 -9.75 27.27
C THR A 2 -4.02 -10.52 28.05
N PRO A 3 -4.38 -11.58 28.80
CA PRO A 3 -3.39 -12.41 29.50
C PRO A 3 -2.31 -12.97 28.56
N ASP A 4 -2.67 -13.31 27.32
CA ASP A 4 -1.73 -13.79 26.32
C ASP A 4 -0.74 -12.71 25.87
N GLN A 5 -1.19 -11.46 25.74
CA GLN A 5 -0.31 -10.34 25.40
C GLN A 5 0.69 -10.07 26.54
N GLU A 6 0.25 -10.14 27.79
CA GLU A 6 1.14 -10.00 28.95
C GLU A 6 2.18 -11.12 29.01
N ALA A 7 1.78 -12.37 28.73
CA ALA A 7 2.69 -13.50 28.66
C ALA A 7 3.72 -13.35 27.53
N PHE A 8 3.29 -12.82 26.37
CA PHE A 8 4.18 -12.59 25.23
C PHE A 8 5.20 -11.49 25.51
N ILE A 9 4.77 -10.37 26.11
CA ILE A 9 5.65 -9.28 26.53
C ILE A 9 6.65 -9.77 27.58
N ARG A 10 6.20 -10.53 28.59
CA ARG A 10 7.07 -11.08 29.62
C ARG A 10 8.17 -11.95 29.02
N ARG A 11 7.82 -12.85 28.10
CA ARG A 11 8.79 -13.69 27.39
C ARG A 11 9.78 -12.84 26.59
N ALA A 12 9.32 -11.79 25.91
CA ALA A 12 10.19 -10.90 25.15
C ALA A 12 11.17 -10.12 26.05
N ILE A 13 10.78 -9.80 27.28
CA ILE A 13 11.68 -9.22 28.29
C ILE A 13 12.68 -10.28 28.78
N GLU A 14 12.21 -11.49 29.10
CA GLU A 14 13.07 -12.60 29.54
C GLU A 14 14.15 -12.96 28.49
N THR A 15 13.83 -12.88 27.19
CA THR A 15 14.80 -13.11 26.12
C THR A 15 15.64 -11.88 25.78
N GLY A 16 15.45 -10.75 26.47
CA GLY A 16 16.18 -9.50 26.27
C GLY A 16 15.80 -8.72 25.01
N ARG A 17 14.68 -9.06 24.34
CA ARG A 17 14.17 -8.29 23.20
C ARG A 17 13.67 -6.91 23.62
N PHE A 18 13.04 -6.82 24.80
CA PHE A 18 12.62 -5.57 25.41
C PHE A 18 13.22 -5.44 26.81
N GLN A 19 13.46 -4.21 27.26
CA GLN A 19 13.91 -3.95 28.63
C GLN A 19 12.72 -3.87 29.59
N ARG A 20 11.60 -3.34 29.09
CA ARG A 20 10.36 -3.14 29.85
C ARG A 20 9.13 -3.31 28.96
N ALA A 21 7.96 -3.44 29.56
CA ALA A 21 6.72 -3.66 28.82
C ALA A 21 6.34 -2.48 27.91
N GLU A 22 6.70 -1.26 28.33
CA GLU A 22 6.45 -0.03 27.58
C GLU A 22 7.15 -0.04 26.22
N ASP A 23 8.34 -0.64 26.10
CA ASP A 23 9.06 -0.72 24.83
C ASP A 23 8.26 -1.54 23.79
N ALA A 24 7.57 -2.60 24.25
CA ALA A 24 6.71 -3.41 23.40
C ALA A 24 5.43 -2.66 22.96
N VAL A 25 4.92 -1.79 23.84
CA VAL A 25 3.75 -0.94 23.53
C VAL A 25 4.14 0.16 22.56
N GLU A 26 5.30 0.80 22.74
CA GLU A 26 5.84 1.80 21.82
C GLU A 26 6.07 1.20 20.42
N GLU A 27 6.64 0.00 20.32
CA GLU A 27 6.79 -0.70 19.03
C GLU A 27 5.41 -1.01 18.41
N ALA A 28 4.46 -1.54 19.19
CA ALA A 28 3.12 -1.87 18.70
C ALA A 28 2.36 -0.63 18.20
N LEU A 29 2.47 0.51 18.90
CA LEU A 29 1.86 1.78 18.49
C LEU A 29 2.51 2.31 17.22
N SER A 30 3.84 2.25 17.11
CA SER A 30 4.56 2.67 15.91
C SER A 30 4.11 1.89 14.67
N LEU A 31 3.97 0.56 14.80
CA LEU A 31 3.47 -0.30 13.72
C LEU A 31 2.00 0.00 13.38
N TRP A 32 1.18 0.27 14.39
CA TRP A 32 -0.22 0.62 14.18
C TRP A 32 -0.36 1.98 13.47
N GLU A 33 0.42 2.99 13.85
CA GLU A 33 0.43 4.29 13.19
C GLU A 33 0.82 4.21 11.71
N GLU A 34 1.85 3.42 11.39
CA GLU A 34 2.24 3.18 9.99
C GLU A 34 1.11 2.50 9.20
N ARG A 35 0.46 1.51 9.81
CA ARG A 35 -0.69 0.83 9.22
C ARG A 35 -1.86 1.79 8.98
N GLU A 36 -2.17 2.65 9.94
CA GLU A 36 -3.29 3.59 9.81
C GLU A 36 -2.98 4.71 8.80
N ARG A 37 -1.73 5.16 8.72
CA ARG A 37 -1.29 6.09 7.66
C ARG A 37 -1.48 5.46 6.27
N THR A 38 -0.99 4.23 6.10
CA THR A 38 -1.16 3.47 4.85
C THR A 38 -2.64 3.26 4.51
N ARG A 39 -3.46 2.93 5.52
CA ARG A 39 -4.91 2.76 5.35
C ARG A 39 -5.56 4.06 4.88
N ALA A 40 -5.20 5.20 5.45
CA ALA A 40 -5.73 6.50 5.06
C ALA A 40 -5.35 6.86 3.62
N GLU A 41 -4.11 6.59 3.22
CA GLU A 41 -3.65 6.79 1.83
C GLU A 41 -4.44 5.94 0.83
N ILE A 42 -4.68 4.65 1.16
CA ILE A 42 -5.49 3.75 0.32
C ILE A 42 -6.92 4.28 0.19
N LEU A 43 -7.55 4.67 1.31
CA LEU A 43 -8.92 5.18 1.28
C LEU A 43 -9.02 6.46 0.45
N ALA A 44 -8.09 7.40 0.63
CA ALA A 44 -8.05 8.62 -0.18
C ALA A 44 -7.88 8.32 -1.68
N ALA A 45 -7.06 7.32 -2.04
CA ALA A 45 -6.91 6.89 -3.43
C ALA A 45 -8.18 6.24 -3.99
N VAL A 46 -8.93 5.49 -3.18
CA VAL A 46 -10.23 4.92 -3.56
C VAL A 46 -11.25 6.04 -3.78
N ASP A 47 -11.36 7.01 -2.86
CA ASP A 47 -12.28 8.14 -2.99
C ASP A 47 -12.04 8.91 -4.30
N VAL A 48 -10.78 9.19 -4.63
CA VAL A 48 -10.39 9.83 -5.89
C VAL A 48 -10.80 9.00 -7.12
N ALA A 49 -10.67 7.67 -7.03
CA ALA A 49 -11.06 6.77 -8.12
C ALA A 49 -12.59 6.72 -8.28
N GLU A 50 -13.35 6.68 -7.19
CA GLU A 50 -14.82 6.72 -7.20
C GLU A 50 -15.32 8.03 -7.82
N ASP A 51 -14.74 9.16 -7.43
CA ASP A 51 -15.04 10.47 -8.03
C ASP A 51 -14.73 10.51 -9.54
N SER A 52 -13.61 9.90 -9.95
CA SER A 52 -13.23 9.77 -11.37
C SER A 52 -14.25 8.95 -12.16
N LEU A 53 -14.73 7.84 -11.59
CA LEU A 53 -15.78 7.03 -12.19
C LEU A 53 -17.11 7.78 -12.26
N ALA A 54 -17.48 8.52 -11.22
CA ALA A 54 -18.70 9.35 -11.20
C ALA A 54 -18.68 10.45 -12.27
N ARG A 55 -17.49 10.99 -12.59
CA ARG A 55 -17.28 11.93 -13.71
C ARG A 55 -17.26 11.26 -15.10
N GLY A 56 -17.35 9.94 -15.17
CA GLY A 56 -17.34 9.19 -16.43
C GLY A 56 -15.95 9.00 -17.04
N GLU A 57 -14.88 9.20 -16.27
CA GLU A 57 -13.49 9.00 -16.73
C GLU A 57 -13.11 7.50 -16.81
N GLY A 58 -13.96 6.62 -16.27
CA GLY A 58 -13.79 5.17 -16.33
C GLY A 58 -13.96 4.59 -17.74
N ARG A 59 -13.33 3.44 -17.99
CA ARG A 59 -13.49 2.67 -19.23
C ARG A 59 -14.04 1.28 -18.93
N SER A 60 -15.18 0.94 -19.52
CA SER A 60 -15.74 -0.41 -19.44
C SER A 60 -14.91 -1.39 -20.26
N ILE A 61 -14.42 -2.46 -19.62
CA ILE A 61 -13.67 -3.55 -20.25
C ILE A 61 -14.52 -4.82 -20.11
N THR A 62 -15.34 -5.10 -21.11
CA THR A 62 -16.35 -6.19 -21.05
C THR A 62 -15.99 -7.39 -21.93
N THR A 63 -14.96 -7.28 -22.79
CA THR A 63 -14.57 -8.32 -23.73
C THR A 63 -13.09 -8.66 -23.65
N GLN A 64 -12.74 -9.90 -23.97
CA GLN A 64 -11.34 -10.32 -24.03
C GLN A 64 -10.52 -9.48 -25.02
N GLN A 65 -11.14 -9.05 -26.13
CA GLN A 65 -10.50 -8.17 -27.10
C GLN A 65 -10.16 -6.79 -26.49
N SER A 66 -11.11 -6.17 -25.78
CA SER A 66 -10.87 -4.90 -25.08
C SER A 66 -9.75 -5.01 -24.02
N THR A 67 -9.63 -6.15 -23.34
CA THR A 67 -8.52 -6.42 -22.41
C THR A 67 -7.17 -6.49 -23.14
N ARG A 68 -7.10 -7.18 -24.29
CA ARG A 68 -5.86 -7.28 -25.08
C ARG A 68 -5.43 -5.92 -25.62
N GLU A 69 -6.38 -5.11 -26.09
CA GLU A 69 -6.12 -3.75 -26.57
C GLU A 69 -5.57 -2.87 -25.45
N LEU A 70 -6.21 -2.89 -24.28
CA LEU A 70 -5.73 -2.17 -23.11
C LEU A 70 -4.30 -2.59 -22.72
N ALA A 71 -4.02 -3.90 -22.67
CA ALA A 71 -2.69 -4.40 -22.36
C ALA A 71 -1.63 -3.92 -23.37
N SER A 72 -1.96 -3.93 -24.67
CA SER A 72 -1.08 -3.44 -25.73
C SER A 72 -0.78 -1.94 -25.58
N GLU A 73 -1.83 -1.14 -25.32
CA GLU A 73 -1.73 0.30 -25.12
C GLU A 73 -0.86 0.64 -23.90
N VAL A 74 -1.11 0.00 -22.75
CA VAL A 74 -0.31 0.16 -21.53
C VAL A 74 1.16 -0.18 -21.80
N LYS A 75 1.42 -1.29 -22.50
CA LYS A 75 2.78 -1.72 -22.84
C LYS A 75 3.48 -0.71 -23.75
N GLN A 76 2.76 -0.12 -24.72
CA GLN A 76 3.29 0.89 -25.62
C GLN A 76 3.62 2.18 -24.85
N ARG A 77 2.70 2.69 -24.03
CA ARG A 77 2.90 3.88 -23.20
C ARG A 77 4.09 3.71 -22.25
N GLY A 78 4.19 2.55 -21.60
CA GLY A 78 5.33 2.23 -20.73
C GLY A 78 6.68 2.25 -21.46
N ARG A 79 6.77 1.66 -22.66
CA ARG A 79 8.00 1.70 -23.47
C ARG A 79 8.37 3.11 -23.92
N ALA A 80 7.38 3.91 -24.32
CA ALA A 80 7.60 5.30 -24.72
C ALA A 80 8.14 6.14 -23.56
N ARG A 81 7.57 5.98 -22.35
CA ARG A 81 8.05 6.65 -21.14
C ARG A 81 9.50 6.26 -20.83
N LEU A 82 9.82 4.97 -20.82
CA LEU A 82 11.18 4.49 -20.56
C LEU A 82 12.20 5.01 -21.60
N ALA A 83 11.82 5.08 -22.87
CA ALA A 83 12.67 5.65 -23.91
C ALA A 83 12.92 7.14 -23.69
N ALA A 84 11.89 7.90 -23.32
CA ALA A 84 12.01 9.33 -22.99
C ALA A 84 12.92 9.56 -21.77
N GLU A 85 12.74 8.79 -20.70
CA GLU A 85 13.58 8.85 -19.50
C GLU A 85 15.06 8.53 -19.81
N ARG A 86 15.31 7.54 -20.67
CA ARG A 86 16.68 7.21 -21.13
C ARG A 86 17.30 8.33 -21.95
N LYS A 87 16.52 9.03 -22.77
CA LYS A 87 17.00 10.17 -23.55
C LYS A 87 17.31 11.37 -22.65
N ALA A 88 16.49 11.62 -21.62
CA ALA A 88 16.69 12.72 -20.69
C ALA A 88 17.89 12.54 -19.73
N ARG A 89 18.34 11.30 -19.53
CA ARG A 89 19.52 10.96 -18.72
C ARG A 89 20.85 10.96 -19.49
N ARG A 90 20.81 11.16 -20.81
CA ARG A 90 21.98 11.27 -21.69
C ARG A 90 22.27 12.73 -21.98
#